data_AF-A0A9C7UYX2-F1
#
_entry.id   AF-A0A9C7UYX2-F1
#
_cell.length_a   1.000
_cell.length_b   1.000
_cell.length_c   1.000
_cell.angle_alpha   90.00
_cell.angle_beta   90.00
_cell.angle_gamma   90.00
#
_symmetry.space_group_name_H-M   'P 1'
#
loop_
_entity.id
_entity.type
_entity.pdbx_description
1 polymer ?
#
loop_
_entity_poly.entity_id
_entity_poly.type
_entity_poly.pdbx_seq_one_letter_code
_entity_poly.pdbx_strand_id
1 'polypeptide(L)'
;MKRTIRIISWLSGIMAVLTLVLNIKVVFGGESYFFRFAMFNMVNEGGIMGYLGNLLSMLLVVIGFGSMFIFGLYALNGGGMKAVRPSLVAGALMSLLAVISLFCSISSGKFNFFGDIIILAMPVVYTLCMFSASDKL
;
A
#
# COMPACT_ATOMS: atom_id res chain seq x y z
N MET A 1 3.66 -17.37 -12.35
CA MET A 1 2.97 -16.64 -11.26
C MET A 1 3.72 -16.65 -9.94
N LYS A 2 4.20 -17.80 -9.42
CA LYS A 2 4.94 -17.85 -8.14
C LYS A 2 6.14 -16.88 -8.05
N ARG A 3 6.94 -16.75 -9.12
CA ARG A 3 8.07 -15.81 -9.19
C ARG A 3 7.61 -14.34 -9.12
N THR A 4 6.52 -14.00 -9.80
CA THR A 4 5.93 -12.66 -9.80
C THR A 4 5.38 -12.29 -8.42
N ILE A 5 4.63 -13.20 -7.77
CA ILE A 5 4.14 -12.99 -6.40
C ILE A 5 5.31 -12.77 -5.45
N ARG A 6 6.39 -13.54 -5.58
CA ARG A 6 7.60 -13.37 -4.74
C ARG A 6 8.19 -11.98 -4.91
N ILE A 7 8.39 -11.54 -6.15
CA ILE A 7 8.96 -10.21 -6.45
C ILE A 7 8.06 -9.11 -5.90
N ILE A 8 6.75 -9.19 -6.14
CA ILE A 8 5.80 -8.16 -5.68
C ILE A 8 5.67 -8.16 -4.15
N SER A 9 5.66 -9.31 -3.49
CA SER A 9 5.68 -9.37 -2.02
C SER A 9 6.91 -8.67 -1.47
N TRP A 10 8.11 -8.97 -1.97
CA TRP A 10 9.34 -8.30 -1.55
C TRP A 10 9.30 -6.79 -1.83
N LEU A 11 8.79 -6.39 -2.99
CA LEU A 11 8.59 -4.98 -3.32
C LEU A 11 7.60 -4.30 -2.36
N SER A 12 6.51 -4.95 -1.96
CA SER A 12 5.59 -4.47 -0.92
C SER A 12 6.30 -4.31 0.44
N GLY A 13 7.17 -5.25 0.81
CA GLY A 13 7.99 -5.15 2.03
C GLY A 13 8.92 -3.94 2.00
N ILE A 14 9.63 -3.74 0.88
CA ILE A 14 10.47 -2.56 0.65
C ILE A 14 9.62 -1.28 0.71
N MET A 15 8.42 -1.31 0.13
CA MET A 15 7.50 -0.19 0.12
C MET A 15 7.03 0.20 1.53
N ALA A 16 6.73 -0.79 2.38
CA ALA A 16 6.37 -0.54 3.77
C ALA A 16 7.51 0.15 4.54
N VAL A 17 8.77 -0.30 4.35
CA VAL A 17 9.94 0.31 4.99
C VAL A 17 10.21 1.71 4.44
N LEU A 18 10.16 1.90 3.12
CA LEU A 18 10.35 3.22 2.50
C LEU A 18 9.26 4.21 2.96
N THR A 19 8.03 3.74 3.10
CA THR A 19 6.93 4.55 3.66
C THR A 19 7.27 5.00 5.08
N LEU A 20 7.82 4.11 5.93
CA LEU A 20 8.24 4.48 7.29
C LEU A 20 9.37 5.53 7.31
N VAL A 21 10.41 5.33 6.51
CA VAL A 21 11.61 6.17 6.54
C VAL A 21 11.37 7.53 5.87
N LEU A 22 10.71 7.54 4.71
CA LEU A 22 10.57 8.75 3.90
C LEU A 22 9.40 9.63 4.33
N ASN A 23 8.33 9.08 4.92
CA ASN A 23 7.19 9.87 5.39
C ASN A 23 7.30 10.36 6.83
N ILE A 24 8.41 10.09 7.53
CA ILE A 24 8.61 10.61 8.88
C ILE A 24 8.56 12.15 8.91
N LYS A 25 9.01 12.82 7.83
CA LYS A 25 8.92 14.28 7.69
C LYS A 25 7.49 14.78 7.50
N VAL A 26 6.62 14.01 6.84
CA VAL A 26 5.20 14.36 6.62
C VAL A 26 4.40 14.31 7.91
N VAL A 27 4.76 13.40 8.81
CA VAL A 27 4.17 13.34 10.15
C VAL A 27 4.34 14.68 10.88
N PHE A 28 5.49 15.35 10.71
CA PHE A 28 5.78 16.66 11.31
C PHE A 28 5.46 17.86 10.39
N GLY A 29 4.64 17.69 9.35
CA GLY A 29 4.20 18.79 8.47
C GLY A 29 5.21 19.21 7.40
N GLY A 30 6.29 18.45 7.22
CA GLY A 30 7.24 18.65 6.12
C GLY A 30 6.72 18.14 4.77
N GLU A 31 7.30 18.62 3.68
CA GLU A 31 7.00 18.12 2.34
C GLU A 31 7.65 16.74 2.10
N SER A 32 6.86 15.76 1.64
CA SER A 32 7.36 14.50 1.09
C SER A 32 7.42 14.55 -0.42
N TYR A 33 8.51 14.04 -0.97
CA TYR A 33 8.74 13.92 -2.41
C TYR A 33 8.27 12.59 -3.03
N PHE A 34 8.00 11.54 -2.24
CA PHE A 34 7.98 10.18 -2.80
C PHE A 34 6.70 9.35 -2.56
N PHE A 35 5.96 9.53 -1.46
CA PHE A 35 4.78 8.70 -1.16
C PHE A 35 3.73 9.44 -0.35
N ARG A 36 2.72 10.01 -1.01
CA ARG A 36 1.55 10.59 -0.34
C ARG A 36 0.33 9.75 -0.68
N PHE A 37 -0.17 8.95 0.26
CA PHE A 37 -1.58 8.55 0.20
C PHE A 37 -2.40 9.82 0.43
N ALA A 38 -2.83 10.47 -0.65
CA ALA A 38 -3.52 11.75 -0.63
C ALA A 38 -4.82 11.72 0.18
N MET A 39 -5.40 10.54 0.39
CA MET A 39 -6.61 10.30 1.18
C MET A 39 -6.53 10.87 2.61
N PHE A 40 -5.33 11.01 3.19
CA PHE A 40 -5.15 11.52 4.56
C PHE A 40 -4.42 12.86 4.63
N ASN A 41 -4.09 13.46 3.48
CA ASN A 41 -3.60 14.84 3.42
C ASN A 41 -4.76 15.85 3.62
N MET A 42 -5.88 15.41 4.22
CA MET A 42 -7.13 16.14 4.38
C MET A 42 -7.07 17.25 5.44
N VAL A 43 -5.96 17.41 6.15
CA VAL A 43 -5.77 18.52 7.08
C VAL A 43 -4.49 19.25 6.70
N ASN A 44 -4.60 20.19 5.76
CA ASN A 44 -3.52 21.11 5.37
C ASN A 44 -3.14 22.12 6.49
N GLU A 45 -3.65 21.94 7.72
CA GLU A 45 -3.41 22.84 8.84
C GLU A 45 -2.69 22.06 9.95
N GLY A 46 -1.46 22.48 10.26
CA GLY A 46 -0.49 21.79 11.12
C GLY A 46 -0.85 21.64 12.61
N GLY A 47 -2.13 21.43 12.93
CA GLY A 47 -2.60 21.08 14.26
C GLY A 47 -2.46 19.59 14.57
N ILE A 48 -2.76 19.24 15.83
CA ILE A 48 -2.69 17.86 16.36
C ILE A 48 -3.53 16.87 15.53
N MET A 49 -4.67 17.30 14.98
CA MET A 49 -5.52 16.47 14.11
C MET A 49 -4.87 16.15 12.76
N GLY A 50 -4.08 17.07 12.18
CA GLY A 50 -3.34 16.81 10.95
C GLY A 50 -2.17 15.85 11.16
N TYR A 51 -1.46 15.99 12.28
CA TYR A 51 -0.44 15.02 12.71
C TYR A 51 -1.04 13.61 12.86
N LEU A 52 -2.18 13.49 13.56
CA LEU A 52 -2.86 12.20 13.76
C LEU A 52 -3.32 11.61 12.43
N GLY A 53 -3.92 12.41 11.54
CA GLY A 53 -4.33 11.96 10.22
C GLY A 53 -3.17 11.44 9.37
N ASN A 54 -2.06 12.18 9.35
CA ASN A 54 -0.85 11.77 8.63
C ASN A 54 -0.22 10.49 9.20
N LEU A 55 -0.15 10.38 10.53
CA LEU A 55 0.36 9.19 11.21
C LEU A 55 -0.51 7.96 10.92
N LEU A 56 -1.83 8.11 10.99
CA LEU A 56 -2.77 7.01 10.77
C LEU A 56 -2.73 6.53 9.31
N SER A 57 -2.54 7.46 8.37
CA SER A 57 -2.30 7.15 6.96
C SER A 57 -1.05 6.31 6.74
N MET A 58 0.04 6.71 7.39
CA MET A 58 1.34 6.07 7.26
C MET A 58 1.27 4.66 7.84
N LEU A 59 0.64 4.50 9.01
CA LEU A 59 0.41 3.21 9.62
C LEU A 59 -0.45 2.30 8.73
N LEU A 60 -1.55 2.81 8.15
CA LEU A 60 -2.40 2.03 7.26
C LEU A 60 -1.63 1.51 6.04
N VAL A 61 -0.82 2.36 5.41
CA VAL A 61 -0.02 1.99 4.24
C VAL A 61 1.04 0.95 4.60
N VAL A 62 1.72 1.14 5.73
CA VAL A 62 2.75 0.22 6.23
C VAL A 62 2.15 -1.14 6.59
N ILE A 63 1.02 -1.15 7.31
CA ILE A 63 0.31 -2.39 7.66
C ILE A 63 -0.21 -3.08 6.40
N GLY A 64 -0.76 -2.31 5.46
CA GLY A 64 -1.26 -2.82 4.19
C GLY A 64 -0.18 -3.51 3.35
N PHE A 65 0.88 -2.78 3.00
CA PHE A 65 1.98 -3.35 2.22
C PHE A 65 2.76 -4.41 3.01
N GLY A 66 2.92 -4.26 4.33
CA GLY A 66 3.53 -5.24 5.20
C GLY A 66 2.74 -6.56 5.27
N SER A 67 1.41 -6.48 5.33
CA SER A 67 0.55 -7.67 5.30
C SER A 67 0.63 -8.40 3.95
N MET A 68 0.71 -7.68 2.83
CA MET A 68 0.95 -8.28 1.51
C MET A 68 2.33 -8.95 1.40
N PHE A 69 3.36 -8.41 2.06
CA PHE A 69 4.66 -9.06 2.14
C PHE A 69 4.59 -10.38 2.92
N ILE A 70 4.06 -10.33 4.15
CA ILE A 70 4.01 -11.50 5.05
C ILE A 70 3.11 -12.59 4.48
N PHE A 71 1.86 -12.26 4.13
CA PHE A 71 0.91 -13.25 3.64
C PHE A 71 1.25 -13.75 2.23
N GLY A 72 1.86 -12.92 1.38
CA GLY A 72 2.31 -13.34 0.06
C GLY A 72 3.47 -14.33 0.11
N LEU A 73 4.44 -14.13 1.01
CA LEU A 73 5.51 -15.10 1.25
C LEU A 73 4.96 -16.37 1.92
N TYR A 74 4.03 -16.25 2.86
CA TYR A 74 3.42 -17.39 3.53
C TYR A 74 2.58 -18.25 2.55
N ALA A 75 1.85 -17.63 1.63
CA ALA A 75 1.14 -18.33 0.56
C ALA A 75 2.09 -19.05 -0.41
N LEU A 76 3.28 -18.50 -0.67
CA LEU A 76 4.30 -19.12 -1.52
C LEU A 76 5.00 -20.33 -0.85
N ASN A 77 5.15 -20.31 0.48
CA ASN A 77 5.85 -21.33 1.25
C ASN A 77 4.95 -22.53 1.63
N GLY A 78 3.79 -22.68 0.99
CA GLY A 78 2.93 -23.86 1.16
C GLY A 78 1.82 -23.72 2.19
N GLY A 79 1.48 -22.50 2.63
CA GLY A 79 0.37 -22.28 3.58
C GLY A 79 -1.04 -22.62 3.06
N GLY A 80 -1.17 -23.05 1.80
CA GLY A 80 -2.44 -23.45 1.18
C GLY A 80 -3.51 -22.36 1.21
N MET A 81 -4.78 -22.77 1.13
CA MET A 81 -5.92 -21.84 1.08
C MET A 81 -6.09 -20.99 2.35
N LYS A 82 -5.54 -21.42 3.49
CA LYS A 82 -5.52 -20.67 4.76
C LYS A 82 -4.59 -19.44 4.71
N ALA A 83 -3.58 -19.45 3.83
CA ALA A 83 -2.66 -18.32 3.61
C ALA A 83 -3.09 -17.44 2.42
N VAL A 84 -3.71 -18.04 1.40
CA VAL A 84 -4.15 -17.33 0.18
C VAL A 84 -5.31 -16.38 0.48
N ARG A 85 -6.29 -16.78 1.31
CA ARG A 85 -7.43 -15.91 1.69
C ARG A 85 -7.01 -14.59 2.35
N PRO A 86 -6.22 -14.57 3.44
CA PRO A 86 -5.79 -13.31 4.05
C PRO A 86 -4.91 -12.48 3.12
N SER A 87 -4.10 -13.12 2.28
CA SER A 87 -3.31 -12.44 1.25
C SER A 87 -4.19 -11.73 0.22
N LEU A 88 -5.26 -12.38 -0.25
CA LEU A 88 -6.21 -11.79 -1.19
C LEU A 88 -6.96 -10.61 -0.57
N VAL A 89 -7.42 -10.76 0.68
CA VAL A 89 -8.12 -9.69 1.40
C VAL A 89 -7.21 -8.48 1.60
N ALA A 90 -5.95 -8.70 2.00
CA ALA A 90 -4.96 -7.63 2.16
C ALA A 90 -4.67 -6.91 0.85
N GLY A 91 -4.47 -7.66 -0.24
CA GLY A 91 -4.28 -7.10 -1.58
C GLY A 91 -5.49 -6.29 -2.05
N ALA A 92 -6.69 -6.85 -1.91
CA ALA A 92 -7.94 -6.23 -2.35
C ALA A 92 -8.23 -4.92 -1.59
N LEU A 93 -8.09 -4.93 -0.26
CA LEU A 93 -8.23 -3.74 0.58
C LEU A 93 -7.21 -2.66 0.19
N MET A 94 -5.95 -3.03 -0.04
CA MET A 94 -4.93 -2.07 -0.46
C MET A 94 -5.17 -1.51 -1.86
N SER A 95 -5.67 -2.32 -2.80
CA SER A 95 -6.06 -1.81 -4.11
C SER A 95 -7.22 -0.82 -4.01
N LEU A 96 -8.20 -1.09 -3.15
CA LEU A 96 -9.33 -0.17 -2.93
C LEU A 96 -8.88 1.15 -2.30
N LEU A 97 -8.04 1.08 -1.27
CA LEU A 97 -7.44 2.27 -0.66
C LEU A 97 -6.60 3.07 -1.66
N ALA A 98 -5.83 2.40 -2.52
CA ALA A 98 -5.03 3.05 -3.55
C ALA A 98 -5.89 3.75 -4.61
N VAL A 99 -7.02 3.15 -5.02
CA VAL A 99 -8.00 3.79 -5.91
C VAL A 99 -8.59 5.04 -5.26
N ILE A 100 -9.04 4.96 -4.00
CA ILE A 100 -9.59 6.12 -3.29
C ILE A 100 -8.53 7.21 -3.16
N SER A 101 -7.29 6.85 -2.83
CA SER A 101 -6.17 7.79 -2.78
C SER A 101 -5.91 8.48 -4.11
N LEU A 102 -6.00 7.75 -5.23
CA LEU A 102 -5.86 8.31 -6.57
C LEU A 102 -6.92 9.39 -6.82
N PHE A 103 -8.19 9.09 -6.53
CA PHE A 103 -9.28 10.06 -6.66
C PHE A 103 -9.06 11.30 -5.78
N CYS A 104 -8.63 11.12 -4.53
CA CYS A 104 -8.30 12.23 -3.63
C CYS A 104 -7.12 13.06 -4.16
N SER A 105 -6.10 12.43 -4.76
CA SER A 105 -4.92 13.09 -5.33
C SER A 105 -5.29 13.95 -6.53
N ILE A 106 -6.12 13.42 -7.44
CA ILE A 106 -6.67 14.14 -8.59
C ILE A 106 -7.52 15.33 -8.12
N SER A 107 -8.45 15.12 -7.17
CA SER A 107 -9.33 16.17 -6.66
C SER A 107 -8.59 17.27 -5.90
N SER A 108 -7.42 16.97 -5.31
CA SER A 108 -6.62 17.94 -4.57
C SER A 108 -5.61 18.69 -5.45
N GLY A 109 -5.53 18.37 -6.75
CA GLY A 109 -4.56 18.96 -7.68
C GLY A 109 -3.10 18.58 -7.38
N LYS A 110 -2.84 17.62 -6.50
CA LYS A 110 -1.50 17.17 -6.05
C LYS A 110 -1.07 15.87 -6.76
N PHE A 111 -1.69 15.56 -7.88
CA PHE A 111 -1.49 14.33 -8.62
C PHE A 111 -0.04 14.15 -9.07
N ASN A 112 0.57 13.03 -8.67
CA ASN A 112 1.90 12.64 -9.10
C ASN A 112 1.79 11.36 -9.92
N PHE A 113 1.98 11.47 -11.23
CA PHE A 113 1.84 10.35 -12.17
C PHE A 113 2.70 9.14 -11.79
N PHE A 114 3.94 9.35 -11.34
CA PHE A 114 4.83 8.23 -10.98
C PHE A 114 4.48 7.63 -9.62
N GLY A 115 4.23 8.46 -8.61
CA GLY A 115 3.91 7.97 -7.26
C GLY A 115 2.56 7.27 -7.20
N ASP A 116 1.50 7.94 -7.66
CA ASP A 116 0.12 7.48 -7.49
C ASP A 116 -0.18 6.24 -8.35
N ILE A 117 0.41 6.14 -9.54
CA ILE A 117 0.24 4.97 -10.42
C ILE A 117 1.00 3.76 -9.86
N ILE A 118 2.21 3.93 -9.32
CA ILE A 118 2.96 2.81 -8.71
C ILE A 118 2.23 2.28 -7.47
N ILE A 119 1.72 3.19 -6.63
CA ILE A 119 0.94 2.85 -5.43
C ILE A 119 -0.34 2.09 -5.78
N LEU A 120 -0.95 2.36 -6.94
CA LEU A 120 -2.10 1.62 -7.44
C LEU A 120 -1.71 0.29 -8.09
N ALA A 121 -0.72 0.31 -8.97
CA ALA A 121 -0.34 -0.84 -9.79
C ALA A 121 0.18 -2.00 -8.93
N MET A 122 0.97 -1.72 -7.89
CA MET A 122 1.50 -2.77 -7.02
C MET A 122 0.42 -3.64 -6.36
N PRO A 123 -0.54 -3.08 -5.58
CA PRO A 123 -1.59 -3.89 -4.96
C PRO A 123 -2.56 -4.48 -5.96
N VAL A 124 -2.84 -3.83 -7.09
CA VAL A 124 -3.71 -4.40 -8.13
C VAL A 124 -3.05 -5.63 -8.77
N VAL A 125 -1.80 -5.51 -9.22
CA VAL A 125 -1.07 -6.63 -9.84
C VAL A 125 -0.84 -7.76 -8.83
N TYR A 126 -0.58 -7.42 -7.57
CA TYR A 126 -0.49 -8.40 -6.48
C TYR A 126 -1.79 -9.21 -6.34
N THR A 127 -2.93 -8.53 -6.24
CA THR A 127 -4.24 -9.16 -6.03
C THR A 127 -4.61 -10.04 -7.21
N LEU A 128 -4.38 -9.58 -8.45
CA LEU A 128 -4.59 -10.37 -9.66
C LEU A 128 -3.69 -11.62 -9.71
N CYS A 129 -2.40 -11.47 -9.37
CA CYS A 129 -1.47 -12.61 -9.34
C CYS A 129 -1.86 -13.64 -8.27
N MET A 130 -2.30 -13.19 -7.10
CA MET A 130 -2.78 -14.05 -6.03
C MET A 130 -4.10 -14.73 -6.40
N PHE A 131 -5.01 -14.04 -7.10
CA PHE A 131 -6.27 -14.60 -7.55
C PHE A 131 -6.05 -15.72 -8.57
N SER A 132 -5.25 -15.45 -9.61
CA SER A 132 -4.88 -16.47 -10.60
C SER A 132 -4.05 -17.62 -10.04
N ALA A 133 -3.33 -17.41 -8.92
CA ALA A 133 -2.65 -18.49 -8.22
C ALA A 133 -3.62 -19.31 -7.35
N SER A 134 -4.67 -18.70 -6.80
CA SER A 134 -5.71 -19.39 -6.03
C SER A 134 -6.51 -20.37 -6.88
N ASP A 135 -6.79 -20.06 -8.15
CA ASP A 135 -7.49 -20.98 -9.07
C ASP A 135 -6.67 -22.24 -9.42
N LYS A 136 -5.37 -22.24 -9.12
CA LYS A 136 -4.43 -23.32 -9.45
C LYS A 136 -3.93 -24.09 -8.22
N LEU A 137 -4.49 -23.80 -7.04
CA LEU A 137 -4.11 -24.33 -5.72
C LEU A 137 -5.28 -25.11 -5.13
#